data_AF-A0A7C7RHG6-F1
#
_entry.id   AF-A0A7C7RHG6-F1
#
_cell.length_a   1.000
_cell.length_b   1.000
_cell.length_c   1.000
_cell.angle_alpha   90.00
_cell.angle_beta   90.00
_cell.angle_gamma   90.00
#
_symmetry.space_group_name_H-M   'P 1'
#
loop_
_entity.id
_entity.type
_entity.pdbx_description
1 polymer ?
#
loop_
_entity_poly.entity_id
_entity_poly.type
_entity_poly.pdbx_seq_one_letter_code
_entity_poly.pdbx_strand_id
1 'polypeptide(L)'
;MISSQFEEDIIYVMASVNRKKILRHLQKETEYISTSDLANAIGVKRGRINPHCRGLAERGLIDRRSDKGCQRDADENHREGDQGNRRSQ
;
A
#
# COMPACT_ATOMS: atom_id res chain seq x y z
N MET A 1 5.66 -18.36 23.90
CA MET A 1 6.67 -17.96 22.90
C MET A 1 6.00 -17.01 21.95
N ILE A 2 6.56 -15.82 21.75
CA ILE A 2 6.16 -14.95 20.64
C ILE A 2 6.53 -15.71 19.36
N SER A 3 5.60 -15.82 18.41
CA SER A 3 5.89 -16.56 17.17
C SER A 3 6.85 -15.76 16.29
N SER A 4 7.71 -16.45 15.53
CA SER A 4 8.60 -15.83 14.53
C SER A 4 7.89 -14.81 13.64
N GLN A 5 6.61 -15.10 13.32
CA GLN A 5 5.76 -14.23 12.51
C GLN A 5 5.52 -12.85 13.14
N PHE A 6 5.33 -12.78 14.46
CA PHE A 6 5.10 -11.51 15.14
C PHE A 6 6.34 -10.61 15.10
N GLU A 7 7.54 -11.18 15.25
CA GLU A 7 8.79 -10.43 15.14
C GLU A 7 9.01 -9.91 13.72
N GLU A 8 8.72 -10.74 12.70
CA GLU A 8 8.77 -10.34 11.30
C GLU A 8 7.78 -9.22 10.97
N ASP A 9 6.57 -9.25 11.54
CA ASP A 9 5.57 -8.20 11.33
C ASP A 9 5.97 -6.89 11.99
N ILE A 10 6.60 -6.93 13.18
CA ILE A 10 7.19 -5.74 13.81
C ILE A 10 8.27 -5.17 12.89
N ILE A 11 9.22 -5.99 12.43
CA ILE A 11 10.31 -5.53 11.54
C ILE A 11 9.72 -4.93 10.27
N TYR A 12 8.73 -5.61 9.67
CA TYR A 12 8.02 -5.14 8.49
C TYR A 12 7.42 -3.76 8.73
N VAL A 13 6.63 -3.56 9.78
CA VAL A 13 6.02 -2.26 10.12
C VAL A 13 7.10 -1.20 10.34
N MET A 14 8.10 -1.50 11.15
CA MET A 14 9.11 -0.53 11.59
C MET A 14 10.00 -0.04 10.45
N ALA A 15 10.22 -0.87 9.43
CA ALA A 15 10.99 -0.55 8.23
C ALA A 15 10.36 0.52 7.31
N SER A 16 9.14 1.01 7.59
CA SER A 16 8.55 2.14 6.84
C SER A 16 7.86 3.14 7.74
N VAL A 17 8.20 4.42 7.56
CA VAL A 17 7.51 5.54 8.22
C VAL A 17 6.02 5.56 7.86
N ASN A 18 5.66 5.25 6.61
CA ASN A 18 4.27 5.26 6.17
C ASN A 18 3.45 4.14 6.84
N ARG A 19 4.01 2.93 6.95
CA ARG A 19 3.33 1.82 7.66
C ARG A 19 3.07 2.16 9.13
N LYS A 20 4.07 2.75 9.81
CA LYS A 20 3.92 3.25 11.18
C LYS A 20 2.83 4.31 11.30
N LYS A 21 2.81 5.30 10.40
CA LYS A 21 1.78 6.35 10.39
C LYS A 21 0.38 5.79 10.16
N ILE A 22 0.23 4.84 9.23
CA ILE A 22 -1.05 4.17 8.97
C ILE A 22 -1.58 3.50 10.24
N LEU A 23 -0.78 2.63 10.86
CA LEU A 23 -1.21 1.93 12.08
C LEU A 23 -1.49 2.89 13.24
N ARG A 24 -0.66 3.92 13.42
CA ARG A 24 -0.87 4.93 14.46
C ARG A 24 -2.15 5.74 14.24
N HIS A 25 -2.52 6.00 12.99
CA HIS A 25 -3.77 6.70 12.68
C HIS A 25 -4.97 5.78 12.92
N LEU A 26 -4.94 4.55 12.40
CA LEU A 26 -6.02 3.57 12.58
C LEU A 26 -6.22 3.14 14.05
N GLN A 27 -5.20 3.23 14.90
CA GLN A 27 -5.37 3.03 16.36
C GLN A 27 -6.25 4.08 17.03
N LYS A 28 -6.40 5.27 16.44
CA LYS A 28 -7.19 6.38 16.99
C LYS A 28 -8.59 6.43 16.44
N GLU A 29 -8.79 5.86 15.25
CA GLU A 29 -10.06 5.87 14.54
C GLU A 29 -10.81 4.57 14.80
N THR A 30 -12.06 4.66 15.25
CA THR A 30 -12.93 3.49 15.47
C THR A 30 -13.75 3.13 14.24
N GLU A 31 -13.66 3.92 13.17
CA GLU A 31 -14.48 3.79 11.96
C GLU A 31 -13.64 3.56 10.70
N TYR A 32 -14.32 3.10 9.65
CA TYR A 32 -13.71 2.86 8.34
C TYR A 32 -13.23 4.17 7.71
N ILE A 33 -12.01 4.17 7.17
CA ILE A 33 -11.41 5.31 6.49
C ILE A 33 -11.08 4.98 5.04
N SER A 34 -11.42 5.88 4.11
CA SER A 34 -11.04 5.72 2.72
C SER A 34 -9.53 5.85 2.53
N THR A 35 -8.98 5.19 1.50
CA THR A 35 -7.53 5.30 1.20
C THR A 35 -7.12 6.75 0.88
N SER A 36 -8.03 7.56 0.35
CA SER A 36 -7.77 8.98 0.05
C SER A 36 -7.69 9.81 1.33
N ASP A 37 -8.63 9.63 2.24
CA ASP A 37 -8.67 10.37 3.50
C ASP A 37 -7.51 9.97 4.41
N LEU A 38 -7.19 8.68 4.45
CA LEU A 38 -6.01 8.18 5.14
C LEU A 38 -4.73 8.82 4.58
N ALA A 39 -4.60 8.94 3.25
CA ALA A 39 -3.46 9.58 2.60
C ALA A 39 -3.31 11.04 3.04
N ASN A 40 -4.42 11.78 3.08
CA ASN A 40 -4.45 13.17 3.53
C ASN A 40 -4.08 13.27 5.02
N ALA A 41 -4.67 12.43 5.87
CA ALA A 41 -4.47 12.44 7.32
C ALA A 41 -3.01 12.18 7.72
N ILE A 42 -2.28 11.34 6.98
CA ILE A 42 -0.88 11.02 7.27
C ILE A 42 0.13 11.86 6.45
N GLY A 43 -0.36 12.72 5.56
CA GLY A 43 0.43 13.61 4.71
C GLY A 43 1.23 12.88 3.62
N VAL A 44 0.61 11.91 2.95
CA VAL A 44 1.25 11.07 1.91
C VAL A 44 0.45 11.16 0.61
N LYS A 45 1.12 11.19 -0.55
CA LYS A 45 0.43 11.13 -1.85
C LYS A 45 -0.32 9.80 -1.98
N ARG A 46 -1.59 9.84 -2.41
CA ARG A 46 -2.46 8.65 -2.58
C ARG A 46 -1.80 7.50 -3.36
N GLY A 47 -1.09 7.79 -4.45
CA GLY A 47 -0.39 6.74 -5.23
C GLY A 47 0.69 5.98 -4.44
N ARG A 48 1.21 6.57 -3.36
CA ARG A 48 2.25 5.97 -2.51
C ARG A 48 1.70 5.25 -1.29
N ILE A 49 0.44 5.47 -0.91
CA ILE A 49 -0.12 4.83 0.30
C ILE A 49 -0.69 3.44 -0.01
N ASN A 50 -1.24 3.26 -1.21
CA ASN A 50 -1.95 2.03 -1.58
C ASN A 50 -1.10 0.74 -1.44
N PRO A 51 0.19 0.72 -1.85
CA PRO A 51 1.04 -0.45 -1.62
C PRO A 51 1.28 -0.76 -0.14
N HIS A 52 1.33 0.26 0.71
CA HIS A 52 1.51 0.07 2.15
C HIS A 52 0.26 -0.50 2.81
N CYS A 53 -0.93 0.01 2.47
CA CYS A 53 -2.19 -0.56 2.93
C CYS A 53 -2.38 -2.01 2.47
N ARG A 54 -2.00 -2.32 1.22
CA ARG A 54 -2.03 -3.70 0.69
C ARG A 54 -1.15 -4.64 1.51
N GLY A 55 0.12 -4.30 1.70
CA GLY A 55 1.05 -5.18 2.41
C GLY A 55 0.75 -5.33 3.90
N LEU A 56 0.15 -4.32 4.54
CA LEU A 56 -0.36 -4.45 5.91
C LEU A 56 -1.57 -5.40 5.98
N ALA A 57 -2.48 -5.32 5.01
CA ALA A 57 -3.65 -6.19 4.95
C ALA A 57 -3.30 -7.65 4.62
N GLU A 58 -2.35 -7.89 3.70
CA GLU A 58 -1.86 -9.24 3.37
C GLU A 58 -1.21 -9.94 4.57
N ARG A 59 -0.70 -9.17 5.55
CA ARG A 59 -0.16 -9.66 6.83
C ARG A 59 -1.20 -9.71 7.95
N GLY A 60 -2.46 -9.37 7.68
CA GLY A 60 -3.53 -9.35 8.69
C GLY A 60 -3.38 -8.24 9.74
N LEU A 61 -2.59 -7.20 9.47
CA LEU A 61 -2.34 -6.10 10.41
C LEU A 61 -3.42 -5.01 10.35
N ILE A 62 -4.16 -4.93 9.24
CA ILE A 62 -5.34 -4.08 9.08
C ILE A 62 -6.39 -4.82 8.24
N ASP A 63 -7.66 -4.49 8.48
CA ASP A 63 -8.73 -4.90 7.57
C ASP A 63 -8.84 -3.90 6.42
N ARG A 64 -8.80 -4.42 5.20
CA ARG A 64 -8.95 -3.62 3.99
C ARG A 64 -10.16 -4.09 3.21
N ARG A 65 -11.20 -3.26 3.19
CA ARG A 65 -12.33 -3.44 2.27
C ARG A 65 -11.99 -2.79 0.94
N SER A 66 -12.23 -3.50 -0.14
CA SER A 66 -12.22 -2.90 -1.46
C SER A 66 -13.66 -2.56 -1.78
N ASP A 67 -13.95 -1.30 -2.13
CA ASP A 67 -15.29 -0.86 -2.55
C ASP A 67 -15.69 -1.45 -3.93
N LYS A 68 -14.97 -2.47 -4.41
CA LYS A 68 -15.07 -2.98 -5.77
C LYS A 68 -15.73 -4.36 -5.83
N GLY A 69 -17.06 -4.30 -5.95
CA GLY A 69 -17.77 -4.94 -7.07
C GLY A 69 -17.49 -4.29 -8.45
N CYS A 70 -16.55 -3.34 -8.54
CA CYS A 70 -16.13 -2.68 -9.78
C CYS A 70 -14.69 -3.06 -10.11
N GLN A 71 -14.52 -4.20 -10.79
CA GLN A 71 -13.45 -4.53 -11.71
C GLN A 71 -11.98 -4.24 -11.32
N ARG A 72 -11.20 -5.31 -11.50
CA ARG A 72 -9.79 -5.31 -11.88
C ARG A 72 -9.50 -4.13 -12.81
N ASP A 73 -9.08 -3.00 -12.26
CA ASP A 73 -8.35 -2.04 -13.05
C ASP A 73 -6.99 -2.69 -13.25
N ALA A 74 -6.82 -3.13 -14.49
CA ALA A 74 -5.61 -3.64 -15.06
C ALA A 74 -4.38 -3.05 -14.37
N ASP A 75 -3.57 -3.96 -13.85
CA ASP A 75 -2.12 -3.83 -13.87
C ASP A 75 -1.72 -3.74 -15.35
N GLU A 76 -2.06 -2.60 -15.98
CA GLU A 76 -1.74 -2.33 -17.37
C GLU A 76 -0.28 -1.92 -17.40
N ASN A 77 0.54 -2.96 -17.50
CA ASN A 77 1.81 -3.01 -18.20
C ASN A 77 2.47 -1.64 -18.37
N HIS A 78 3.40 -1.31 -17.48
CA HIS A 78 4.58 -0.52 -17.88
C HIS A 78 5.47 -1.41 -18.77
N ARG A 79 4.99 -1.72 -19.98
CA ARG A 79 5.84 -2.12 -21.09
C ARG A 79 6.13 -0.84 -21.86
N GLU A 80 7.31 -0.28 -21.62
CA GLU A 80 7.89 0.72 -22.51
C GLU A 80 8.00 0.11 -23.91
N GLY A 81 7.04 0.47 -24.77
CA GLY A 81 7.06 0.17 -26.19
C GLY A 81 7.92 1.19 -26.92
N ASP A 82 9.07 0.70 -27.38
CA ASP A 82 9.60 0.88 -28.74
C ASP A 82 9.76 2.30 -29.31
N GLN A 83 11.02 2.67 -29.55
CA GLN A 83 11.37 3.32 -30.81
C GLN A 83 12.82 2.99 -31.19
N GLY A 84 12.96 2.03 -32.10
CA GLY A 84 14.19 1.85 -32.85
C GLY A 84 14.55 3.11 -33.64
N ASN A 85 15.83 3.46 -33.62
CA ASN A 85 16.40 4.34 -34.63
C ASN A 85 17.58 3.61 -35.29
N ARG A 86 17.27 2.95 -36.42
CA ARG A 86 18.26 2.49 -37.39
C ARG A 86 18.97 3.73 -37.92
N ARG A 87 20.19 3.99 -37.46
CA ARG A 87 21.11 4.84 -38.20
C ARG A 87 21.82 3.97 -39.23
N SER A 88 21.33 4.08 -40.46
CA SER A 88 22.12 3.83 -41.67
C SER A 88 23.35 4.73 -41.65
N GLN A 89 24.54 4.17 -41.58
CA GLN A 89 25.77 4.67 -42.22
C GLN A 89 26.68 3.48 -42.53
#